data_AF-A0A8T4AMA6-F1
#
_entry.id   AF-A0A8T4AMA6-F1
#
_cell.length_a   1.000
_cell.length_b   1.000
_cell.length_c   1.000
_cell.angle_alpha   90.00
_cell.angle_beta   90.00
_cell.angle_gamma   90.00
#
_symmetry.space_group_name_H-M   'P 1'
#
loop_
_entity.id
_entity.type
_entity.pdbx_description
1 polymer ?
#
loop_
_entity_poly.entity_id
_entity_poly.type
_entity_poly.pdbx_seq_one_letter_code
_entity_poly.pdbx_strand_id
1 'polypeptide(L)'
;MQISAAGTVQDIFTFNQTTVDVLSLGGVPLAQQGASGGAVVRSDGSLIGLVVTSSLEESTQERDLRAISTGHISRSFTGQHGTSFASYAFGDIQPEYEEFTETVLPTLRDLLLAVLGKL
;
A
#
# COMPACT_ATOMS: atom_id res chain seq x y z
N MET A 1 2.62 17.52 -12.09
CA MET A 1 1.83 16.36 -11.62
C MET A 1 0.59 16.24 -12.47
N GLN A 2 0.31 15.07 -13.03
CA GLN A 2 -0.97 14.80 -13.69
C GLN A 2 -1.98 14.39 -12.63
N ILE A 3 -3.04 15.18 -12.47
CA ILE A 3 -4.13 14.88 -11.53
C ILE A 3 -5.23 14.18 -12.32
N SER A 4 -5.48 12.92 -12.00
CA SER A 4 -6.48 12.12 -12.69
C SER A 4 -7.91 12.45 -12.21
N ALA A 5 -8.08 12.84 -10.95
CA ALA A 5 -9.33 13.38 -10.39
C ALA A 5 -9.04 14.20 -9.12
N ALA A 6 -9.94 15.12 -8.79
CA ALA A 6 -9.91 15.90 -7.56
C ALA A 6 -11.17 15.65 -6.73
N GLY A 7 -11.02 15.68 -5.41
CA GLY A 7 -12.11 15.45 -4.45
C GLY A 7 -11.73 15.95 -3.06
N THR A 8 -12.62 15.74 -2.10
CA THR A 8 -12.39 16.03 -0.68
C THR A 8 -12.52 14.75 0.14
N VAL A 9 -11.79 14.68 1.25
CA VAL A 9 -11.95 13.59 2.22
C VAL A 9 -13.34 13.75 2.85
N GLN A 10 -14.20 12.76 2.69
CA GLN A 10 -15.57 12.76 3.24
C GLN A 10 -15.56 12.30 4.70
N ASP A 11 -14.89 11.17 4.95
CA ASP A 11 -14.82 10.55 6.27
C ASP A 11 -13.42 10.01 6.58
N ILE A 12 -13.17 9.82 7.87
CA ILE A 12 -11.96 9.21 8.40
C ILE A 12 -12.35 8.01 9.27
N PHE A 13 -11.75 6.86 8.97
CA PHE A 13 -11.91 5.66 9.77
C PHE A 13 -10.61 5.26 10.47
N THR A 14 -10.77 4.56 11.59
CA THR A 14 -9.70 3.94 12.36
C THR A 14 -9.99 2.47 12.58
N PHE A 15 -8.94 1.64 12.67
CA PHE A 15 -9.11 0.21 12.92
C PHE A 15 -9.10 -0.16 14.41
N ASN A 16 -8.31 0.50 15.24
CA ASN A 16 -8.12 0.06 16.63
C ASN A 16 -7.65 1.16 17.60
N GLN A 17 -7.24 2.33 17.10
CA GLN A 17 -6.65 3.41 17.90
C GLN A 17 -7.34 4.74 17.59
N THR A 18 -6.84 5.87 18.08
CA THR A 18 -7.31 7.21 17.68
C THR A 18 -6.50 7.74 16.49
N THR A 19 -6.21 6.88 15.51
CA THR A 19 -5.35 7.20 14.38
C THR A 19 -6.13 7.32 13.08
N VAL A 20 -5.69 8.20 12.19
CA VAL A 20 -6.20 8.26 10.81
C VAL A 20 -5.68 7.05 10.06
N ASP A 21 -6.52 6.04 9.81
CA ASP A 21 -6.09 4.81 9.14
C ASP A 21 -6.64 4.69 7.71
N VAL A 22 -7.89 5.06 7.50
CA VAL A 22 -8.54 5.02 6.19
C VAL A 22 -9.20 6.36 5.91
N LEU A 23 -9.00 6.85 4.69
CA LEU A 23 -9.63 8.04 4.14
C LEU A 23 -10.74 7.61 3.19
N SER A 24 -11.97 8.05 3.44
CA SER A 24 -13.04 8.00 2.44
C SER A 24 -12.93 9.23 1.54
N LEU A 25 -12.92 8.99 0.24
CA LEU A 25 -12.89 10.05 -0.78
C LEU A 25 -14.25 10.24 -1.45
N GLY A 26 -15.21 9.37 -1.15
CA GLY A 26 -16.53 9.35 -1.76
C GLY A 26 -16.48 9.03 -3.27
N GLY A 27 -17.55 9.41 -3.96
CA GLY A 27 -17.74 9.20 -5.39
C GLY A 27 -16.87 10.10 -6.24
N VAL A 28 -15.63 9.69 -6.47
CA VAL A 28 -14.78 10.32 -7.49
C VAL A 28 -14.97 9.62 -8.84
N PRO A 29 -14.86 10.32 -9.98
CA PRO A 29 -14.96 9.71 -11.32
C PRO A 29 -13.99 8.52 -11.54
N LEU A 30 -12.93 8.42 -10.73
CA LEU A 30 -11.95 7.33 -10.69
C LEU A 30 -12.29 6.18 -9.74
N ALA A 31 -13.50 6.10 -9.16
CA ALA A 31 -13.95 4.94 -8.37
C ALA A 31 -14.26 3.71 -9.26
N GLN A 32 -13.39 3.47 -10.24
CA GLN A 32 -13.42 2.34 -11.16
C GLN A 32 -12.41 1.29 -10.72
N GLN A 33 -12.66 0.05 -11.14
CA GLN A 33 -11.73 -1.04 -10.94
C GLN A 33 -10.39 -0.72 -11.60
N GLY A 34 -9.27 -0.96 -10.90
CA GLY A 34 -7.93 -0.59 -11.36
C GLY A 34 -7.39 0.71 -10.77
N ALA A 35 -8.17 1.46 -9.99
CA ALA A 35 -7.67 2.60 -9.22
C ALA A 35 -6.80 2.20 -8.01
N SER A 36 -6.83 0.92 -7.61
CA SER A 36 -6.01 0.38 -6.51
C SER A 36 -4.51 0.63 -6.74
N GLY A 37 -3.82 1.06 -5.69
CA GLY A 37 -2.42 1.51 -5.76
C GLY A 37 -2.27 2.97 -6.19
N GLY A 38 -3.36 3.65 -6.58
CA GLY A 38 -3.35 5.07 -6.92
C GLY A 38 -2.96 5.96 -5.73
N ALA A 39 -2.14 6.97 -6.01
CA ALA A 39 -1.71 7.95 -5.02
C ALA A 39 -2.82 8.96 -4.70
N VAL A 40 -3.09 9.16 -3.41
CA VAL A 40 -3.93 10.25 -2.91
C VAL A 40 -3.02 11.34 -2.40
N VAL A 41 -3.05 12.50 -3.05
CA VAL A 41 -2.19 13.64 -2.73
C VAL A 41 -3.02 14.83 -2.23
N ARG A 42 -2.50 15.56 -1.25
CA ARG A 42 -3.03 16.87 -0.87
C ARG A 42 -2.64 17.92 -1.93
N SER A 43 -3.33 19.07 -1.92
CA SER A 43 -3.06 20.20 -2.82
C SER A 43 -1.63 20.74 -2.79
N ASP A 44 -0.91 20.52 -1.69
CA ASP A 44 0.52 20.85 -1.54
C ASP A 44 1.47 19.80 -2.17
N GLY A 45 0.92 18.72 -2.74
CA GLY A 45 1.67 17.62 -3.33
C GLY A 45 2.07 16.51 -2.36
N SER A 46 1.71 16.61 -1.08
CA SER A 46 2.03 15.58 -0.10
C SER A 46 1.21 14.32 -0.32
N LEU A 47 1.86 13.15 -0.36
CA LEU A 47 1.18 11.85 -0.38
C LEU A 47 0.53 11.59 0.99
N ILE A 48 -0.79 11.42 1.00
CA ILE A 48 -1.58 11.21 2.23
C ILE A 48 -2.21 9.82 2.32
N GLY A 49 -2.27 9.07 1.22
CA GLY A 49 -2.72 7.68 1.22
C GLY A 49 -2.56 6.99 -0.12
N LEU A 50 -2.84 5.68 -0.10
CA LEU A 50 -2.89 4.83 -1.29
C LEU A 50 -4.28 4.22 -1.39
N VAL A 51 -4.90 4.30 -2.57
CA VAL A 51 -6.21 3.70 -2.83
C VAL A 51 -6.12 2.18 -2.67
N VAL A 52 -7.03 1.60 -1.88
CA VAL A 52 -7.03 0.16 -1.58
C VAL A 52 -8.34 -0.52 -1.96
N THR A 53 -9.48 0.12 -1.68
CA THR A 53 -10.80 -0.47 -1.88
C THR A 53 -11.80 0.58 -2.38
N SER A 54 -12.90 0.11 -2.96
CA SER A 54 -14.09 0.91 -3.22
C SER A 54 -15.33 0.15 -2.73
N SER A 55 -16.40 0.85 -2.36
CA SER A 55 -17.70 0.19 -2.19
C SER A 55 -18.24 -0.34 -3.53
N LEU A 56 -19.21 -1.25 -3.45
CA LEU A 56 -19.90 -1.81 -4.61
C LEU A 56 -21.22 -1.08 -4.78
N GLU A 57 -21.22 -0.05 -5.63
CA GLU A 57 -22.43 0.66 -6.03
C GLU A 57 -22.56 0.69 -7.57
N GLU A 58 -23.78 0.93 -8.06
CA GLU A 58 -24.09 0.92 -9.49
C GLU A 58 -23.36 2.03 -10.26
N SER A 59 -23.27 3.23 -9.69
CA SER A 59 -22.57 4.36 -10.31
C SER A 59 -21.28 4.74 -9.57
N THR A 60 -20.29 5.29 -10.29
CA THR A 60 -19.04 5.79 -9.68
C THR A 60 -19.24 6.98 -8.75
N GLN A 61 -20.37 7.69 -8.85
CA GLN A 61 -20.72 8.80 -7.97
C GLN A 61 -21.25 8.33 -6.62
N GLU A 62 -21.81 7.12 -6.56
CA GLU A 62 -22.30 6.52 -5.31
C GLU A 62 -21.22 5.69 -4.60
N ARG A 63 -20.20 5.25 -5.34
CA ARG A 63 -19.09 4.48 -4.77
C ARG A 63 -18.26 5.32 -3.82
N ASP A 64 -17.92 4.73 -2.68
CA ASP A 64 -16.95 5.29 -1.75
C ASP A 64 -15.56 4.73 -2.07
N LEU A 65 -14.69 5.56 -2.64
CA LEU A 65 -13.29 5.21 -2.85
C LEU A 65 -12.49 5.39 -1.55
N ARG A 66 -11.81 4.35 -1.11
CA ARG A 66 -11.09 4.33 0.17
C ARG A 66 -9.59 4.18 -0.03
N ALA A 67 -8.85 4.98 0.71
CA ALA A 67 -7.39 4.93 0.73
C ALA A 67 -6.88 4.65 2.14
N ILE A 68 -5.87 3.79 2.24
CA ILE A 68 -5.15 3.59 3.50
C ILE A 68 -4.15 4.74 3.67
N SER A 69 -4.07 5.32 4.87
CA SER A 69 -3.24 6.50 5.10
C SER A 69 -1.75 6.14 5.11
N THR A 70 -0.90 7.10 4.72
CA THR A 70 0.56 6.94 4.83
C THR A 70 1.01 6.73 6.29
N GLY A 71 0.30 7.34 7.24
CA GLY A 71 0.52 7.11 8.67
C GLY A 71 0.25 5.66 9.08
N HIS A 72 -0.84 5.06 8.59
CA HIS A 72 -1.14 3.66 8.87
C HIS A 72 -0.09 2.73 8.26
N ILE A 73 0.27 2.93 6.98
CA ILE A 73 1.33 2.16 6.32
C ILE A 73 2.62 2.21 7.14
N SER A 74 3.05 3.41 7.55
CA SER A 74 4.29 3.59 8.33
C SER A 74 4.24 2.87 9.69
N ARG A 75 3.14 2.99 10.44
CA ARG A 75 2.96 2.30 11.72
C ARG A 75 2.94 0.78 11.57
N SER A 76 2.15 0.27 10.63
CA SER A 76 2.02 -1.17 10.39
C SER A 76 3.36 -1.77 9.93
N PHE A 77 4.07 -1.09 9.01
CA PHE A 77 5.40 -1.51 8.58
C PHE A 77 6.37 -1.59 9.76
N THR A 78 6.43 -0.53 10.58
CA THR A 78 7.31 -0.51 11.75
C THR A 78 6.95 -1.60 12.77
N GLY A 79 5.64 -1.84 12.98
CA GLY A 79 5.18 -2.91 13.88
C GLY A 79 5.53 -4.31 13.40
N GLN A 80 5.60 -4.54 12.08
CA GLN A 80 5.92 -5.84 11.49
C GLN A 80 7.42 -6.09 11.32
N HIS A 81 8.18 -5.05 10.97
CA HIS A 81 9.60 -5.17 10.62
C HIS A 81 10.55 -4.63 11.70
N GLY A 82 10.04 -3.98 12.76
CA GLY A 82 10.86 -3.38 13.81
C GLY A 82 11.69 -2.17 13.37
N THR A 83 11.59 -1.75 12.11
CA THR A 83 12.30 -0.61 11.52
C THR A 83 11.35 0.24 10.68
N SER A 84 11.71 1.51 10.45
CA SER A 84 10.87 2.39 9.63
C SER A 84 10.94 1.99 8.15
N PHE A 85 9.87 2.27 7.40
CA PHE A 85 9.86 2.04 5.95
C PHE A 85 11.00 2.76 5.23
N ALA A 86 11.33 4.00 5.63
CA ALA A 86 12.41 4.75 5.01
C ALA A 86 13.79 4.11 5.27
N SER A 87 14.02 3.65 6.50
CA SER A 87 15.24 2.93 6.87
C SER A 87 15.38 1.62 6.09
N TYR A 88 14.27 0.91 5.87
CA TYR A 88 14.26 -0.32 5.08
C TYR A 88 14.45 -0.06 3.57
N ALA A 89 13.66 0.84 2.99
CA ALA A 89 13.64 1.06 1.54
C ALA A 89 14.88 1.78 1.00
N PHE A 90 15.53 2.60 1.84
CA PHE A 90 16.68 3.42 1.44
C PHE A 90 17.93 3.14 2.27
N GLY A 91 17.89 2.09 3.10
CA GLY A 91 19.03 1.62 3.89
C GLY A 91 20.02 0.81 3.08
N ASP A 92 20.99 0.24 3.79
CA ASP A 92 21.91 -0.75 3.24
C ASP A 92 21.16 -2.09 3.09
N ILE A 93 21.10 -2.61 1.87
CA ILE A 93 20.42 -3.87 1.51
C ILE A 93 21.31 -5.11 1.77
N GLN A 94 22.58 -4.90 2.10
CA GLN A 94 23.55 -5.97 2.25
C GLN A 94 23.15 -7.01 3.32
N PRO A 95 22.66 -6.61 4.52
CA PRO A 95 22.22 -7.57 5.52
C PRO A 95 21.04 -8.44 5.05
N GLU A 96 20.04 -7.84 4.38
CA GLU A 96 18.88 -8.55 3.85
C GLU A 96 19.28 -9.52 2.72
N TYR A 97 20.26 -9.14 1.89
CA TYR A 97 20.82 -10.02 0.86
C TYR A 97 21.50 -11.25 1.48
N GLU A 98 22.30 -11.05 2.52
CA GLU A 98 22.98 -12.12 3.23
C GLU A 98 21.98 -13.07 3.89
N GLU A 99 21.00 -12.54 4.63
CA GLU A 99 19.93 -13.33 5.25
C GLU A 99 19.13 -14.12 4.20
N PHE A 100 18.73 -13.49 3.10
CA PHE A 100 18.03 -14.16 2.01
C PHE A 100 18.86 -15.30 1.41
N THR A 101 20.14 -15.04 1.15
CA THR A 101 21.06 -16.01 0.52
C THR A 101 21.29 -17.22 1.42
N GLU A 102 21.36 -17.02 2.72
CA GLU A 102 21.60 -18.09 3.68
C GLU A 102 20.34 -18.89 4.03
N THR A 103 19.19 -18.22 4.15
CA THR A 103 17.98 -18.83 4.75
C THR A 103 16.88 -19.17 3.74
N VAL A 104 16.73 -18.38 2.68
CA VAL A 104 15.59 -18.49 1.75
C VAL A 104 16.02 -19.08 0.41
N LEU A 105 17.15 -18.61 -0.12
CA LEU A 105 17.67 -18.99 -1.44
C LEU A 105 17.84 -20.51 -1.62
N PRO A 106 18.38 -21.29 -0.65
CA PRO A 106 18.56 -22.72 -0.84
C PRO A 106 17.24 -23.44 -1.13
N THR A 107 16.20 -23.16 -0.32
CA THR A 107 14.88 -23.77 -0.48
C THR A 107 14.21 -23.36 -1.79
N LEU A 108 14.27 -22.08 -2.16
CA LEU A 108 13.70 -21.61 -3.43
C LEU A 108 14.43 -22.22 -4.64
N ARG A 109 15.76 -22.35 -4.57
CA ARG A 109 16.55 -22.98 -5.61
C ARG A 109 16.15 -24.44 -5.80
N ASP A 110 16.05 -25.20 -4.71
CA ASP A 110 15.71 -26.61 -4.77
C ASP A 110 14.27 -26.79 -5.30
N LEU A 111 13.33 -25.95 -4.88
CA LEU A 111 11.97 -25.93 -5.43
C LEU A 111 11.97 -25.66 -6.95
N LEU A 112 12.77 -24.68 -7.41
CA LEU A 112 12.90 -24.35 -8.82
C LEU A 112 13.49 -25.53 -9.62
N LEU A 113 14.55 -26.15 -9.12
CA LEU A 113 15.18 -27.29 -9.81
C LEU A 113 14.27 -28.51 -9.87
N ALA A 114 13.43 -28.73 -8.84
CA ALA A 114 12.45 -29.82 -8.82
C ALA A 114 11.42 -29.66 -9.95
N VAL A 115 10.89 -28.44 -10.11
CA VAL A 115 9.94 -28.12 -11.19
C VAL A 115 10.59 -28.25 -12.57
N LEU A 116 11.86 -27.89 -12.69
CA LEU A 116 12.61 -27.98 -13.95
C LEU A 116 13.08 -29.41 -14.29
N GLY A 117 12.85 -30.40 -13.42
CA GLY A 117 13.34 -31.76 -13.60
C GLY A 117 14.87 -31.85 -13.60
N LYS A 118 15.54 -30.94 -12.86
CA LYS A 118 16.99 -30.84 -12.75
C LYS A 118 17.51 -31.25 -11.36
N LEU A 119 16.69 -31.98 -10.61
CA LEU A 119 17.02 -32.66 -9.35
C LEU A 119 16.96 -34.17 -9.54
#